data_AF-A0AA86V204-F1
#
_entry.id   AF-A0AA86V204-F1
#
_cell.length_a   1.000
_cell.length_b   1.000
_cell.length_c   1.000
_cell.angle_alpha   90.00
_cell.angle_beta   90.00
_cell.angle_gamma   90.00
#
_symmetry.space_group_name_H-M   'P 1'
#
loop_
_entity.id
_entity.type
_entity.pdbx_description
1 polymer ?
#
loop_
_entity_poly.entity_id
_entity_poly.type
_entity_poly.pdbx_seq_one_letter_code
_entity_poly.pdbx_strand_id
1 'polypeptide(L)'
;MDCNAIMKLTVGVIDAVNTPRHLKKKLLVLDVNGLLACITQSPPKNLKPDNFIRHQAILKRPFYVEFLKFCFVHFEVGIWTSRNQKNTEEVIEYLMPNMKNKLLFCWDGSYCTATHFMTLENEKKPVVFKDLRKIWEHCDPNLPWEK
;
A
#
# COMPACT_ATOMS: atom_id res chain seq x y z
N MET A 1 -18.32 39.37 33.17
CA MET A 1 -19.73 39.18 32.82
C MET A 1 -20.28 40.60 32.71
N ASP A 2 -20.59 41.13 31.54
CA ASP A 2 -21.38 40.50 30.48
C ASP A 2 -20.77 40.50 29.07
N CYS A 3 -21.19 39.46 28.34
CA CYS A 3 -20.94 39.18 26.94
C CYS A 3 -22.11 39.69 26.07
N ASN A 4 -21.78 40.06 24.83
CA ASN A 4 -22.64 40.09 23.64
C ASN A 4 -23.67 41.24 23.48
N ALA A 5 -23.32 42.20 22.63
CA ALA A 5 -24.05 42.55 21.39
C ALA A 5 -23.34 43.75 20.72
N ILE A 6 -22.49 43.56 19.71
CA ILE A 6 -22.80 43.41 18.26
C ILE A 6 -22.58 44.72 17.47
N MET A 7 -21.66 44.61 16.49
CA MET A 7 -21.45 45.38 15.26
C MET A 7 -20.89 46.81 15.35
N LYS A 8 -19.67 46.98 14.79
CA LYS A 8 -19.49 47.58 13.45
C LYS A 8 -18.06 47.38 12.92
N LEU A 9 -17.99 46.97 11.65
CA LEU A 9 -16.86 46.97 10.71
C LEU A 9 -15.87 48.13 10.95
N THR A 10 -14.56 48.00 10.70
CA THR A 10 -13.98 48.12 9.34
C THR A 10 -12.50 47.69 9.32
N VAL A 11 -12.19 46.75 8.41
CA VAL A 11 -10.99 46.55 7.56
C VAL A 11 -9.59 46.68 8.18
N GLY A 12 -8.81 45.60 8.05
CA GLY A 12 -7.34 45.64 8.11
C GLY A 12 -6.73 44.24 8.18
N VAL A 13 -6.44 43.67 7.01
CA VAL A 13 -5.56 42.53 6.72
C VAL A 13 -4.75 42.01 7.92
N ILE A 14 -5.10 40.81 8.39
CA ILE A 14 -4.10 39.87 8.91
C ILE A 14 -4.13 38.67 7.97
N ASP A 15 -3.11 38.63 7.11
CA ASP A 15 -2.85 37.50 6.25
C ASP A 15 -2.89 36.23 7.08
N ALA A 16 -3.85 35.36 6.75
CA ALA A 16 -3.80 33.98 7.14
C ALA A 16 -2.40 33.48 6.75
N VAL A 17 -1.55 33.22 7.74
CA VAL A 17 -0.30 32.50 7.54
C VAL A 17 -0.67 31.28 6.71
N ASN A 18 -0.22 31.29 5.45
CA ASN A 18 -0.28 30.16 4.55
C ASN A 18 0.28 28.95 5.30
N THR A 19 -0.59 28.16 5.93
CA THR A 19 -0.30 26.75 6.10
C THR A 19 0.01 26.25 4.70
N PRO A 20 1.19 25.65 4.47
CA PRO A 20 1.52 25.17 3.14
C PRO A 20 0.36 24.28 2.73
N ARG A 21 -0.29 24.59 1.59
CA ARG A 21 -1.22 23.65 0.94
C ARG A 21 -0.54 22.30 1.08
N HIS A 22 -1.08 21.40 1.89
CA HIS A 22 -0.52 20.06 1.98
C HIS A 22 -0.54 19.56 0.55
N LEU A 23 0.63 19.55 -0.11
CA LEU A 23 0.76 18.99 -1.43
C LEU A 23 0.22 17.58 -1.27
N LYS A 24 -0.88 17.26 -1.97
CA LYS A 24 -1.46 15.92 -1.93
C LYS A 24 -0.31 14.95 -2.13
N LYS A 25 -0.08 14.06 -1.15
CA LYS A 25 0.99 13.07 -1.22
C LYS A 25 0.84 12.29 -2.52
N LYS A 26 1.97 11.97 -3.17
CA LYS A 26 1.93 11.10 -4.35
C LYS A 26 1.53 9.69 -3.93
N LEU A 27 0.86 8.96 -4.82
CA LEU A 27 0.57 7.54 -4.63
C LEU A 27 1.84 6.71 -4.90
N LEU A 28 2.19 5.85 -3.95
CA LEU A 28 3.23 4.84 -4.07
C LEU A 28 2.60 3.45 -3.96
N VAL A 29 2.66 2.69 -5.05
CA VAL A 29 2.14 1.31 -5.12
C VAL A 29 3.31 0.35 -4.90
N LEU A 30 3.22 -0.46 -3.86
CA LEU A 30 4.27 -1.39 -3.45
C LEU A 30 3.87 -2.83 -3.72
N ASP A 31 4.79 -3.60 -4.30
CA ASP A 31 4.72 -5.06 -4.24
C ASP A 31 5.15 -5.57 -2.86
N VAL A 32 4.78 -6.79 -2.54
CA VAL A 32 5.18 -7.49 -1.32
C VAL A 32 6.36 -8.42 -1.62
N ASN A 33 6.17 -9.33 -2.58
CA ASN A 33 7.15 -10.38 -2.88
C ASN A 33 8.33 -9.80 -3.67
N GLY A 34 9.55 -9.98 -3.16
CA GLY A 34 10.76 -9.41 -3.76
C GLY A 34 11.03 -7.95 -3.39
N LEU A 35 10.08 -7.26 -2.73
CA LEU A 35 10.28 -5.91 -2.20
C LEU A 35 10.33 -5.87 -0.68
N LEU A 36 9.27 -6.29 0.02
CA LEU A 36 9.20 -6.27 1.49
C LEU A 36 9.70 -7.58 2.10
N ALA A 37 9.44 -8.70 1.43
CA ALA A 37 9.89 -10.01 1.83
C ALA A 37 10.09 -10.92 0.60
N CYS A 38 10.96 -11.93 0.74
CA CYS A 38 10.94 -13.09 -0.13
C CYS A 38 9.96 -14.11 0.44
N ILE A 39 9.00 -14.55 -0.36
CA ILE A 39 7.99 -15.53 0.04
C ILE A 39 8.09 -16.72 -0.92
N THR A 40 8.46 -17.89 -0.42
CA THR A 40 8.76 -19.06 -1.27
C THR A 40 8.40 -20.37 -0.57
N GLN A 41 8.01 -21.38 -1.34
CA GLN A 41 7.85 -22.76 -0.83
C GLN A 41 9.21 -23.48 -0.72
N SER A 42 10.24 -22.96 -1.40
CA SER A 42 11.58 -23.56 -1.46
C SER A 42 12.61 -22.53 -0.97
N PRO A 43 12.69 -22.27 0.35
CA PRO A 43 13.71 -21.37 0.87
C PRO A 43 15.13 -21.93 0.67
N PRO A 44 16.15 -21.08 0.52
CA PRO A 44 17.54 -21.53 0.47
C PRO A 44 17.91 -22.33 1.72
N LYS A 45 18.60 -23.46 1.56
CA LYS A 45 18.93 -24.39 2.66
C LYS A 45 19.71 -23.74 3.80
N ASN A 46 20.48 -22.70 3.49
CA ASN A 46 21.34 -21.97 4.41
C ASN A 46 20.66 -20.77 5.07
N LEU A 47 19.39 -20.48 4.77
CA LEU A 47 18.67 -19.34 5.32
C LEU A 47 17.48 -19.80 6.17
N LYS A 48 17.50 -19.44 7.45
CA LYS A 48 16.38 -19.70 8.35
C LYS A 48 15.26 -18.71 8.04
N PRO A 49 14.05 -19.16 7.69
CA PRO A 49 12.91 -18.26 7.49
C PRO A 49 12.51 -17.55 8.78
N ASP A 50 12.03 -16.31 8.66
CA ASP A 50 11.48 -15.55 9.78
C ASP A 50 10.15 -16.11 10.26
N ASN A 51 9.35 -16.65 9.33
CA ASN A 51 8.07 -17.29 9.62
C ASN A 51 7.65 -18.25 8.48
N PHE A 52 6.63 -19.06 8.75
CA PHE A 52 5.93 -19.86 7.76
C PHE A 52 4.44 -19.51 7.74
N ILE A 53 3.92 -19.19 6.57
CA ILE A 53 2.49 -18.94 6.34
C ILE A 53 2.04 -19.85 5.20
N ARG A 54 1.06 -20.72 5.45
CA ARG A 54 0.50 -21.66 4.45
C ARG A 54 1.57 -22.41 3.64
N HIS A 55 2.54 -22.99 4.35
CA HIS A 55 3.69 -23.72 3.79
C HIS A 55 4.66 -22.86 2.95
N GLN A 56 4.56 -21.54 3.02
CA GLN A 56 5.50 -20.61 2.40
C GLN A 56 6.40 -20.02 3.47
N ALA A 57 7.71 -20.16 3.28
CA ALA A 57 8.71 -19.47 4.06
C ALA A 57 8.67 -17.98 3.73
N ILE A 58 8.68 -17.15 4.78
CA ILE A 58 8.79 -15.69 4.68
C ILE A 58 10.18 -15.30 5.17
N LEU A 59 10.92 -14.60 4.32
CA LEU A 59 12.21 -14.03 4.65
C LEU A 59 12.10 -12.52 4.49
N LYS A 60 12.06 -11.79 5.60
CA LYS A 60 11.87 -10.33 5.64
C LYS A 60 13.08 -9.65 5.01
N ARG A 61 12.83 -8.60 4.24
CA ARG A 61 13.93 -7.76 3.73
C ARG A 61 14.51 -6.94 4.88
N PRO A 62 15.84 -6.85 5.03
CA PRO A 62 16.44 -5.95 6.00
C PRO A 62 15.90 -4.51 5.86
N PHE A 63 15.62 -3.86 6.99
CA PHE A 63 15.16 -2.48 7.08
C PHE A 63 13.81 -2.16 6.41
N TYR A 64 12.99 -3.18 6.10
CA TYR A 64 11.70 -2.95 5.43
C TYR A 64 10.70 -2.15 6.29
N VAL A 65 10.80 -2.23 7.62
CA VAL A 65 9.91 -1.49 8.53
C VAL A 65 10.21 0.00 8.48
N GLU A 66 11.49 0.38 8.54
CA GLU A 66 11.95 1.76 8.42
C GLU A 66 11.59 2.32 7.05
N PHE A 67 11.77 1.52 5.99
CA PHE A 67 11.31 1.86 4.64
C PHE A 67 9.81 2.14 4.58
N LEU A 68 8.98 1.27 5.15
CA LEU A 68 7.52 1.48 5.19
C LEU A 68 7.14 2.74 5.97
N LYS A 69 7.75 2.97 7.14
CA LYS A 69 7.54 4.18 7.93
C LYS A 69 7.88 5.43 7.12
N PHE A 70 9.00 5.43 6.42
CA PHE A 70 9.37 6.50 5.50
C PHE A 70 8.30 6.69 4.41
N CYS A 71 7.85 5.61 3.77
CA CYS A 71 6.80 5.67 2.75
C CYS A 71 5.52 6.32 3.27
N PHE A 72 5.02 5.93 4.45
CA PHE A 72 3.79 6.50 5.01
C PHE A 72 3.90 7.99 5.40
N VAL A 73 5.10 8.47 5.72
CA VAL A 73 5.32 9.90 5.98
C VAL A 73 5.19 10.71 4.68
N HIS A 74 5.69 10.19 3.56
CA HIS A 74 5.87 10.97 2.32
C HIS A 74 4.87 10.67 1.20
N PHE A 75 4.16 9.52 1.26
CA PHE A 75 3.29 9.03 0.19
C PHE A 75 1.94 8.55 0.72
N GLU A 76 0.92 8.57 -0.14
CA GLU A 76 -0.23 7.68 0.01
C GLU A 76 0.23 6.30 -0.45
N VAL A 77 0.07 5.26 0.37
CA VAL A 77 0.67 3.96 0.08
C VAL A 77 -0.42 2.94 -0.24
N GLY A 78 -0.33 2.30 -1.40
CA GLY A 78 -1.14 1.14 -1.77
C GLY A 78 -0.29 -0.11 -1.86
N ILE A 79 -0.84 -1.25 -1.45
CA ILE A 79 -0.23 -2.57 -1.70
C ILE A 79 -0.88 -3.19 -2.92
N TRP A 80 -0.07 -3.74 -3.83
CA TRP A 80 -0.56 -4.55 -4.93
C TRP A 80 0.34 -5.77 -5.12
N THR A 81 -0.12 -6.94 -4.68
CA THR A 81 0.61 -8.22 -4.80
C THR A 81 0.03 -9.07 -5.93
N SER A 82 0.89 -9.89 -6.55
CA SER A 82 0.44 -10.90 -7.52
C SER A 82 0.01 -12.22 -6.87
N ARG A 83 -0.03 -12.29 -5.53
CA ARG A 83 -0.44 -13.49 -4.77
C ARG A 83 -1.95 -13.56 -4.63
N ASN A 84 -2.49 -14.76 -4.44
CA ASN A 84 -3.91 -14.95 -4.16
C ASN A 84 -4.32 -14.35 -2.80
N GLN A 85 -5.58 -13.91 -2.70
CA GLN A 85 -6.15 -13.22 -1.53
C GLN A 85 -5.82 -13.89 -0.19
N LYS A 86 -6.09 -15.20 -0.07
CA LYS A 86 -5.91 -15.96 1.18
C LYS A 86 -4.48 -15.89 1.74
N ASN A 87 -3.47 -15.82 0.88
CA ASN A 87 -2.09 -15.66 1.31
C ASN A 87 -1.76 -14.19 1.61
N THR A 88 -2.36 -13.25 0.88
CA THR A 88 -2.10 -11.82 1.01
C THR A 88 -2.46 -11.29 2.38
N GLU A 89 -3.66 -11.57 2.90
CA GLU A 89 -4.12 -11.01 4.18
C GLU A 89 -3.22 -11.39 5.35
N GLU A 90 -2.89 -12.69 5.49
CA GLU A 90 -2.01 -13.21 6.55
C GLU A 90 -0.58 -12.66 6.44
N VAL A 91 -0.06 -12.56 5.21
CA VAL A 91 1.28 -12.00 4.97
C VAL A 91 1.35 -10.52 5.32
N ILE A 92 0.32 -9.74 4.93
CA ILE A 92 0.28 -8.30 5.23
C ILE A 92 0.12 -8.08 6.73
N GLU A 93 -0.73 -8.85 7.41
CA GLU A 93 -0.87 -8.80 8.86
C GLU A 93 0.46 -9.12 9.57
N TYR A 94 1.19 -10.13 9.09
CA TYR A 94 2.50 -10.46 9.64
C TYR A 94 3.58 -9.38 9.39
N LEU A 95 3.63 -8.82 8.18
CA LEU A 95 4.68 -7.86 7.81
C LEU A 95 4.41 -6.45 8.39
N MET A 96 3.16 -6.04 8.55
CA MET A 96 2.80 -4.67 8.92
C MET A 96 1.54 -4.57 9.80
N PRO A 97 1.48 -5.27 10.94
CA PRO A 97 0.26 -5.42 11.75
C PRO A 97 -0.34 -4.06 12.17
N ASN A 98 0.51 -3.11 12.58
CA ASN A 98 0.08 -1.79 13.06
C ASN A 98 0.11 -0.68 11.98
N MET A 99 0.29 -1.04 10.71
CA MET A 99 0.36 -0.07 9.60
C MET A 99 -0.62 -0.39 8.47
N LYS A 100 -1.28 -1.56 8.49
CA LYS A 100 -2.25 -1.96 7.47
C LYS A 100 -3.40 -0.95 7.31
N ASN A 101 -3.88 -0.38 8.42
CA ASN A 101 -4.94 0.63 8.43
C ASN A 101 -4.51 1.99 7.83
N LYS A 102 -3.22 2.18 7.53
CA LYS A 102 -2.69 3.38 6.87
C LYS A 102 -2.61 3.22 5.35
N LEU A 103 -2.89 2.02 4.82
CA LEU A 103 -2.89 1.77 3.40
C LEU A 103 -4.12 2.39 2.75
N LEU A 104 -3.93 3.02 1.59
CA LEU A 104 -5.01 3.49 0.74
C LEU A 104 -5.81 2.32 0.18
N PHE A 105 -5.12 1.25 -0.22
CA PHE A 105 -5.71 -0.01 -0.66
C PHE A 105 -4.73 -1.16 -0.46
N CYS A 106 -5.26 -2.38 -0.44
CA CYS A 106 -4.48 -3.62 -0.42
C CYS A 106 -5.07 -4.59 -1.43
N TRP A 107 -4.51 -4.59 -2.64
CA TRP A 107 -4.94 -5.42 -3.76
C TRP A 107 -4.10 -6.68 -3.88
N ASP A 108 -4.78 -7.79 -4.18
CA ASP A 108 -4.16 -9.08 -4.46
C ASP A 108 -4.18 -9.41 -5.97
N GLY A 109 -3.84 -10.66 -6.29
CA GLY A 109 -3.76 -11.17 -7.65
C GLY A 109 -5.07 -11.06 -8.45
N SER A 110 -6.23 -11.00 -7.79
CA SER A 110 -7.54 -10.82 -8.44
C SER A 110 -7.67 -9.48 -9.16
N TYR A 111 -6.92 -8.46 -8.73
CA TYR A 111 -6.87 -7.16 -9.40
C TYR A 111 -5.89 -7.14 -10.57
N CYS A 112 -4.97 -8.10 -10.65
CA CYS A 112 -4.03 -8.18 -11.76
C CYS A 112 -4.75 -8.55 -13.06
N THR A 113 -4.20 -8.12 -14.20
CA THR A 113 -4.67 -8.50 -15.53
C THR A 113 -3.89 -9.73 -15.99
N ALA A 114 -4.59 -10.85 -16.21
CA ALA A 114 -3.97 -12.07 -16.69
C ALA A 114 -3.48 -11.93 -18.13
N THR A 115 -2.40 -12.62 -18.46
CA THR A 115 -1.91 -12.77 -19.83
C THR A 115 -2.04 -14.22 -20.28
N HIS A 116 -1.78 -14.47 -21.56
CA HIS A 116 -1.69 -15.83 -22.10
C HIS A 116 -0.30 -16.47 -21.94
N PHE A 117 0.65 -15.75 -21.32
CA PHE A 117 2.01 -16.21 -21.13
C PHE A 117 2.20 -16.82 -19.74
N MET A 118 3.07 -17.82 -19.63
CA MET A 118 3.47 -18.44 -18.38
C MET A 118 4.86 -17.98 -17.98
N THR A 119 5.15 -17.99 -16.68
CA THR A 119 6.49 -17.69 -16.17
C THR A 119 7.48 -18.77 -16.62
N LEU A 120 8.72 -18.37 -16.89
CA LEU A 120 9.76 -19.30 -17.35
C LEU A 120 10.07 -20.39 -16.31
N GLU A 121 9.94 -20.06 -15.03
CA GLU A 121 10.25 -20.97 -13.93
C GLU A 121 9.08 -21.92 -13.60
N ASN A 122 7.87 -21.62 -14.07
CA ASN A 122 6.67 -22.40 -13.76
C ASN A 122 5.59 -22.22 -14.84
N GLU A 123 5.40 -23.26 -15.66
CA GLU A 123 4.41 -23.30 -16.75
C GLU A 123 2.95 -23.26 -16.27
N LYS A 124 2.69 -23.48 -14.98
CA LYS A 124 1.35 -23.39 -14.40
C LYS A 124 1.07 -22.02 -13.79
N LYS A 125 2.05 -21.10 -13.83
CA LYS A 125 1.94 -19.77 -13.24
C LYS A 125 1.86 -18.73 -14.36
N PRO A 126 0.69 -18.09 -14.55
CA PRO A 126 0.55 -17.06 -15.58
C PRO A 126 1.38 -15.82 -15.22
N VAL A 127 1.92 -15.18 -16.24
CA VAL A 127 2.40 -13.80 -16.15
C VAL A 127 1.18 -12.90 -16.05
N VAL A 128 1.23 -11.93 -15.14
CA VAL A 128 0.13 -10.99 -14.91
C VAL A 128 0.67 -9.57 -14.88
N PHE A 129 -0.16 -8.61 -15.28
CA PHE A 129 0.15 -7.18 -15.22
C PHE A 129 -0.62 -6.49 -14.10
N LYS A 130 0.06 -5.55 -13.43
CA LYS A 130 -0.58 -4.61 -12.52
C LYS A 130 -0.93 -3.36 -13.33
N ASP A 131 -2.10 -3.40 -13.97
CA ASP A 131 -2.56 -2.32 -14.83
C ASP A 131 -2.95 -1.09 -13.99
N LEU A 132 -2.02 -0.15 -13.86
CA LEU A 132 -2.19 1.01 -12.99
C LEU A 132 -3.45 1.81 -13.32
N ARG A 133 -3.96 1.78 -14.56
CA ARG A 133 -5.20 2.48 -14.94
C ARG A 133 -6.39 2.09 -14.07
N LYS A 134 -6.47 0.83 -13.63
CA LYS A 134 -7.52 0.32 -12.74
C LYS A 134 -7.64 1.09 -11.44
N ILE A 135 -6.55 1.71 -10.97
CA ILE A 135 -6.56 2.53 -9.76
C ILE A 135 -7.51 3.71 -9.94
N TRP A 136 -7.49 4.37 -11.09
CA TRP A 136 -8.28 5.58 -11.35
C TRP A 136 -9.63 5.32 -12.03
N GLU A 137 -9.80 4.18 -12.70
CA GLU A 137 -11.02 3.82 -13.44
C GLU A 137 -12.16 3.28 -12.56
N HIS A 138 -12.24 3.68 -11.28
CA HIS A 138 -13.29 3.28 -10.32
C HIS A 138 -13.55 1.77 -10.18
N CYS A 139 -12.55 0.93 -10.48
CA CYS A 139 -12.68 -0.53 -10.38
C CYS A 139 -12.85 -1.02 -8.93
N ASP A 140 -12.52 -0.18 -7.95
CA ASP A 140 -12.72 -0.45 -6.52
C ASP A 140 -13.55 0.67 -5.90
N PRO A 141 -14.77 0.38 -5.41
CA PRO A 141 -15.64 1.40 -4.82
C PRO A 141 -15.10 1.94 -3.48
N ASN A 142 -14.09 1.29 -2.88
CA ASN A 142 -13.49 1.73 -1.63
C ASN A 142 -12.42 2.81 -1.83
N LEU A 143 -12.02 3.10 -3.07
CA LEU A 143 -11.06 4.16 -3.34
C LEU A 143 -11.73 5.55 -3.26
N PRO A 144 -11.03 6.57 -2.75
CA PRO A 144 -11.62 7.88 -2.44
C PRO A 144 -11.77 8.80 -3.67
N TRP A 145 -11.76 8.25 -4.88
CA TRP A 145 -11.90 9.06 -6.09
C TRP A 145 -13.34 9.56 -6.22
N GLU A 146 -13.51 10.84 -6.58
CA GLU A 146 -14.82 11.42 -6.89
C GLU A 146 -15.44 10.67 -8.07
N LYS A 147 -16.69 10.23 -7.92
CA LYS A 147 -17.45 9.50 -8.95
C LYS A 147 -18.00 10.44 -10.03
#